data_AF-A0A4Z0EJI5-F1
#
_entry.id   AF-A0A4Z0EJI5-F1
#
_cell.length_a   1.000
_cell.length_b   1.000
_cell.length_c   1.000
_cell.angle_alpha   90.00
_cell.angle_beta   90.00
_cell.angle_gamma   90.00
#
_symmetry.space_group_name_H-M   'P 1'
#
loop_
_entity.id
_entity.type
_entity.pdbx_description
1 polymer ?
#
loop_
_entity_poly.entity_id
_entity_poly.type
_entity_poly.pdbx_seq_one_letter_code
_entity_poly.pdbx_strand_id
1 'polypeptide(L)'
;MDSPFYRTELNGERVGVEFAEIHALRKDILLYFDDNLEEDISVLMPDGQYQLAYWQYLSVSFEQEWAESVRYQKLVEEGCLALLNGIAMELLDQPITCLRPEWPGVSVSQLLAYLHQYRPSSPRLATGKGHLVRTYLFIESLSPQEVDADGMLTRFNLVLGGEWFKQEIVRAYFHWQSSH
;
A
#
# COMPACT_ATOMS: atom_id res chain seq x y z
N MET A 1 -21.48 16.33 -10.59
CA MET A 1 -20.90 15.61 -11.73
C MET A 1 -20.54 14.26 -11.17
N ASP A 2 -21.18 13.20 -11.66
CA ASP A 2 -20.82 11.84 -11.26
C ASP A 2 -19.35 11.62 -11.63
N SER A 3 -18.54 11.18 -10.68
CA SER A 3 -17.11 10.97 -10.90
C SER A 3 -16.90 9.89 -11.97
N PRO A 4 -16.03 10.10 -12.98
CA PRO A 4 -15.79 9.11 -14.03
C PRO A 4 -14.96 7.91 -13.53
N PHE A 5 -14.58 7.90 -12.25
CA PHE A 5 -13.76 6.87 -11.64
C PHE A 5 -14.62 5.84 -10.93
N TYR A 6 -14.16 4.59 -10.99
CA TYR A 6 -14.73 3.49 -10.23
C TYR A 6 -13.61 2.62 -9.68
N ARG A 7 -13.91 1.87 -8.63
CA ARG A 7 -13.10 0.76 -8.13
C ARG A 7 -13.88 -0.54 -8.24
N THR A 8 -13.16 -1.66 -8.20
CA THR A 8 -13.75 -2.99 -8.23
C THR A 8 -13.56 -3.66 -6.88
N GLU A 9 -14.65 -4.04 -6.23
CA GLU A 9 -14.65 -4.77 -4.95
C GLU A 9 -14.30 -6.25 -5.16
N LEU A 10 -14.05 -6.99 -4.06
CA LEU A 10 -13.66 -8.41 -4.12
C LEU A 10 -14.73 -9.30 -4.79
N ASN A 11 -16.01 -8.91 -4.68
CA ASN A 11 -17.14 -9.59 -5.33
C ASN A 11 -17.25 -9.27 -6.84
N GLY A 12 -16.39 -8.41 -7.38
CA GLY A 12 -16.41 -7.95 -8.77
C GLY A 12 -17.34 -6.76 -9.04
N GLU A 13 -18.02 -6.25 -8.01
CA GLU A 13 -18.89 -5.07 -8.12
C GLU A 13 -18.07 -3.81 -8.41
N ARG A 14 -18.60 -2.99 -9.32
CA ARG A 14 -18.06 -1.67 -9.61
C ARG A 14 -18.72 -0.64 -8.72
N VAL A 15 -17.91 0.04 -7.91
CA VAL A 15 -18.34 1.11 -7.02
C VAL A 15 -17.77 2.42 -7.54
N GLY A 16 -18.62 3.43 -7.73
CA GLY A 16 -18.18 4.77 -8.12
C GLY A 16 -17.27 5.37 -7.05
N VAL A 17 -16.21 6.05 -7.48
CA VAL A 17 -15.25 6.70 -6.58
C VAL A 17 -15.37 8.20 -6.75
N GLU A 18 -15.82 8.90 -5.72
CA GLU A 18 -16.01 10.34 -5.80
C GLU A 18 -14.66 11.09 -5.91
N PHE A 19 -14.67 12.24 -6.58
CA PHE A 19 -13.47 13.07 -6.69
C PHE A 19 -12.91 13.49 -5.33
N ALA A 20 -13.78 13.67 -4.33
CA ALA A 20 -13.38 13.98 -2.96
C ALA A 20 -12.54 12.84 -2.35
N GLU A 21 -12.88 11.59 -2.62
CA GLU A 21 -12.12 10.42 -2.16
C GLU A 21 -10.75 10.34 -2.85
N ILE A 22 -10.69 10.56 -4.16
CA ILE A 22 -9.43 10.61 -4.91
C ILE A 22 -8.52 11.70 -4.35
N HIS A 23 -9.09 12.86 -4.02
CA HIS A 23 -8.33 13.97 -3.45
C HIS A 23 -7.84 13.68 -2.03
N ALA A 24 -8.65 13.04 -1.19
CA ALA A 24 -8.24 12.59 0.13
C ALA A 24 -7.11 11.55 0.04
N LEU A 25 -7.28 10.55 -0.83
CA LEU A 25 -6.25 9.54 -1.12
C LEU A 25 -4.93 10.18 -1.59
N ARG A 26 -5.00 11.17 -2.48
CA ARG A 26 -3.82 11.90 -2.94
C ARG A 26 -3.12 12.63 -1.79
N LYS A 27 -3.85 13.20 -0.82
CA LYS A 27 -3.25 13.85 0.35
C LYS A 27 -2.50 12.84 1.22
N ASP A 28 -3.10 11.68 1.48
CA ASP A 28 -2.46 10.63 2.27
C ASP A 28 -1.19 10.12 1.57
N ILE A 29 -1.24 9.92 0.25
CA ILE A 29 -0.06 9.53 -0.54
C ILE A 29 1.05 10.58 -0.44
N LEU A 30 0.71 11.86 -0.60
CA LEU A 30 1.66 12.96 -0.50
C LEU A 30 2.32 13.03 0.88
N LEU A 31 1.50 12.93 1.92
CA LEU A 31 1.91 12.96 3.31
C LEU A 31 2.81 11.78 3.65
N TYR A 32 2.44 10.57 3.21
CA TYR A 32 3.27 9.37 3.38
C TYR A 32 4.66 9.56 2.79
N PHE A 33 4.75 10.09 1.57
CA PHE A 33 6.04 10.33 0.95
C PHE A 33 6.84 11.48 1.60
N ASP A 34 6.17 12.46 2.19
CA ASP A 34 6.81 13.56 2.93
C ASP A 34 7.39 13.06 4.27
N ASP A 35 6.59 12.31 5.04
CA ASP A 35 6.96 11.78 6.36
C ASP A 35 8.04 10.70 6.29
N ASN A 36 8.07 9.93 5.19
CA ASN A 36 8.94 8.75 5.04
C ASN A 36 10.06 8.96 4.01
N LEU A 37 10.41 10.22 3.75
CA LEU A 37 11.53 10.53 2.88
C LEU A 37 12.81 9.97 3.50
N GLU A 38 13.52 9.14 2.74
CA GLU A 38 14.79 8.51 3.14
C GLU A 38 14.72 7.36 4.14
N GLU A 39 13.53 7.00 4.63
CA GLU A 39 13.33 5.85 5.53
C GLU A 39 12.96 4.58 4.74
N ASP A 40 13.66 3.48 5.01
CA ASP A 40 13.58 2.24 4.21
C ASP A 40 12.82 1.14 4.96
N ILE A 41 12.83 1.23 6.29
CA ILE A 41 12.41 0.18 7.23
C ILE A 41 11.56 0.80 8.34
N SER A 42 12.01 1.90 8.94
CA SER A 42 11.32 2.63 10.00
C SER A 42 10.30 3.59 9.40
N VAL A 43 9.24 3.04 8.81
CA VAL A 43 8.16 3.81 8.22
C VAL A 43 7.26 4.36 9.33
N LEU A 44 6.95 5.65 9.28
CA LEU A 44 5.98 6.32 10.13
C LEU A 44 4.60 6.31 9.45
N MET A 45 3.68 5.49 9.98
CA MET A 45 2.26 5.53 9.60
C MET A 45 1.35 5.47 10.84
N PRO A 46 1.07 6.60 11.50
CA PRO A 46 0.18 6.64 12.65
C PRO A 46 -1.25 6.25 12.25
N ASP A 47 -1.82 5.27 12.94
CA ASP A 47 -3.17 4.73 12.71
C ASP A 47 -4.28 5.79 12.66
N GLY A 48 -4.17 6.85 13.46
CA GLY A 48 -5.13 7.96 13.49
C GLY A 48 -5.09 8.88 12.27
N GLN A 49 -4.04 8.80 11.45
CA GLN A 49 -3.79 9.71 10.32
C GLN A 49 -4.12 9.05 8.97
N TYR A 50 -3.91 7.73 8.85
CA TYR A 50 -4.08 6.97 7.61
C TYR A 50 -5.32 6.07 7.64
N GLN A 51 -6.50 6.67 7.45
CA GLN A 51 -7.80 6.00 7.72
C GLN A 51 -8.51 5.45 6.47
N LEU A 52 -8.04 5.75 5.26
CA LEU A 52 -8.70 5.27 4.04
C LEU A 52 -8.37 3.80 3.79
N ALA A 53 -9.31 3.10 3.14
CA ALA A 53 -9.16 1.70 2.75
C ALA A 53 -8.29 1.56 1.49
N TYR A 54 -7.00 1.91 1.57
CA TYR A 54 -6.07 2.01 0.41
C TYR A 54 -6.07 0.78 -0.49
N TRP A 55 -6.22 -0.42 0.09
CA TRP A 55 -6.32 -1.69 -0.64
C TRP A 55 -7.47 -1.74 -1.64
N GLN A 56 -8.58 -1.04 -1.39
CA GLN A 56 -9.72 -0.98 -2.32
C GLN A 56 -9.42 -0.13 -3.55
N TYR A 57 -8.47 0.80 -3.44
CA TYR A 57 -8.13 1.73 -4.52
C TYR A 57 -7.08 1.18 -5.49
N LEU A 58 -6.49 0.00 -5.21
CA LEU A 58 -5.62 -0.72 -6.15
C LEU A 58 -6.33 -1.05 -7.49
N SER A 59 -7.66 -1.14 -7.48
CA SER A 59 -8.48 -1.43 -8.66
C SER A 59 -9.14 -0.20 -9.27
N VAL A 60 -8.69 1.02 -8.89
CA VAL A 60 -9.20 2.26 -9.47
C VAL A 60 -8.99 2.29 -10.97
N SER A 61 -10.05 2.64 -11.67
CA SER A 61 -10.09 2.79 -13.12
C SER A 61 -11.16 3.83 -13.48
N PHE A 62 -11.40 4.04 -14.77
CA PHE A 62 -12.23 5.11 -15.29
C PHE A 62 -13.06 4.62 -16.46
N GLU A 63 -14.26 5.19 -16.64
CA GLU A 63 -15.14 4.83 -17.76
C GLU A 63 -14.67 5.41 -19.10
N GLN A 64 -14.05 6.59 -19.05
CA GLN A 64 -13.51 7.28 -20.23
C GLN A 64 -12.05 7.61 -20.01
N GLU A 65 -11.23 7.35 -21.02
CA GLU A 65 -9.80 7.65 -20.99
C GLU A 65 -9.53 9.11 -21.37
N TRP A 66 -8.84 9.82 -20.50
CA TRP A 66 -8.32 11.16 -20.75
C TRP A 66 -7.01 11.35 -19.97
N ALA A 67 -6.20 12.34 -20.36
CA ALA A 67 -4.84 12.49 -19.84
C ALA A 67 -4.77 12.55 -18.30
N GLU A 68 -5.76 13.19 -17.67
CA GLU A 68 -5.83 13.31 -16.21
C GLU A 68 -6.26 11.99 -15.54
N SER A 69 -7.18 11.21 -16.13
CA SER A 69 -7.57 9.91 -15.54
C SER A 69 -6.44 8.89 -15.58
N VAL A 70 -5.66 8.86 -16.66
CA VAL A 70 -4.46 8.01 -16.76
C VAL A 70 -3.40 8.42 -15.72
N ARG A 71 -3.21 9.73 -15.52
CA ARG A 71 -2.28 10.25 -14.49
C ARG A 71 -2.74 9.88 -13.09
N TYR A 72 -4.02 10.06 -12.77
CA TYR A 72 -4.57 9.69 -11.47
C TYR A 72 -4.48 8.20 -11.23
N GLN A 73 -4.81 7.36 -12.20
CA GLN A 73 -4.72 5.91 -12.04
C GLN A 73 -3.29 5.49 -11.66
N LYS A 74 -2.28 5.98 -12.36
CA LYS A 74 -0.86 5.69 -12.05
C LYS A 74 -0.46 6.17 -10.66
N LEU A 75 -0.80 7.43 -10.33
CA LEU A 75 -0.54 8.01 -9.01
C LEU A 75 -1.18 7.18 -7.89
N VAL A 76 -2.44 6.79 -8.07
CA VAL A 76 -3.22 6.02 -7.11
C VAL A 76 -2.62 4.63 -6.94
N GLU A 77 -2.31 3.94 -8.03
CA GLU A 77 -1.78 2.59 -8.00
C GLU A 77 -0.40 2.54 -7.31
N GLU A 78 0.50 3.46 -7.66
CA GLU A 78 1.82 3.60 -7.03
C GLU A 78 1.71 3.98 -5.55
N GLY A 79 0.91 4.99 -5.24
CA GLY A 79 0.74 5.47 -3.88
C GLY A 79 0.06 4.45 -2.97
N CYS A 80 -0.94 3.72 -3.46
CA CYS A 80 -1.59 2.65 -2.68
C CYS A 80 -0.62 1.50 -2.39
N LEU A 81 0.25 1.12 -3.34
CA LEU A 81 1.29 0.13 -3.07
C LEU A 81 2.30 0.62 -2.02
N ALA A 82 2.67 1.91 -2.07
CA ALA A 82 3.56 2.50 -1.08
C ALA A 82 2.93 2.51 0.34
N LEU A 83 1.68 2.94 0.45
CA LEU A 83 0.92 2.94 1.71
C LEU A 83 0.73 1.53 2.26
N LEU A 84 0.43 0.54 1.40
CA LEU A 84 0.34 -0.85 1.81
C LEU A 84 1.70 -1.42 2.25
N ASN A 85 2.81 -0.94 1.70
CA ASN A 85 4.13 -1.28 2.21
C ASN A 85 4.35 -0.70 3.60
N GLY A 86 4.00 0.56 3.81
CA GLY A 86 4.11 1.19 5.13
C GLY A 86 3.25 0.51 6.19
N ILE A 87 2.01 0.16 5.87
CA ILE A 87 1.16 -0.67 6.75
C ILE A 87 1.85 -2.00 7.08
N ALA A 88 2.46 -2.66 6.10
CA ALA A 88 3.18 -3.90 6.35
C ALA A 88 4.39 -3.71 7.28
N MET A 89 5.12 -2.59 7.15
CA MET A 89 6.26 -2.29 8.02
C MET A 89 5.80 -2.00 9.45
N GLU A 90 4.76 -1.18 9.64
CA GLU A 90 4.16 -0.92 10.96
C GLU A 90 3.70 -2.22 11.63
N LEU A 91 3.02 -3.11 10.91
CA LEU A 91 2.58 -4.40 11.46
C LEU A 91 3.76 -5.30 11.87
N LEU A 92 4.92 -5.14 11.24
CA LEU A 92 6.13 -5.91 11.54
C LEU A 92 6.97 -5.26 12.66
N ASP A 93 6.82 -3.96 12.89
CA ASP A 93 7.50 -3.22 13.95
C ASP A 93 6.74 -3.28 15.29
N GLN A 94 5.43 -3.58 15.25
CA GLN A 94 4.63 -3.77 16.46
C GLN A 94 5.12 -4.96 17.29
N PRO A 95 5.26 -4.80 18.63
CA PRO A 95 5.58 -5.92 19.52
C PRO A 95 4.54 -7.02 19.36
N ILE A 96 4.96 -8.24 19.05
CA ILE A 96 4.04 -9.36 18.79
C ILE A 96 3.49 -9.89 20.12
N THR A 97 2.61 -9.12 20.76
CA THR A 97 1.81 -9.55 21.91
C THR A 97 0.56 -10.32 21.48
N CYS A 98 0.15 -10.17 20.22
CA CYS A 98 -1.02 -10.79 19.62
C CYS A 98 -0.59 -11.66 18.43
N LEU A 99 -1.04 -12.91 18.36
CA LEU A 99 -0.72 -13.87 17.29
C LEU A 99 -1.28 -13.48 15.91
N ARG A 100 -2.01 -12.37 15.80
CA ARG A 100 -2.63 -11.88 14.56
C ARG A 100 -2.55 -10.35 14.52
N PRO A 101 -1.50 -9.78 13.90
CA PRO A 101 -1.45 -8.36 13.63
C PRO A 101 -2.61 -7.97 12.73
N GLU A 102 -3.32 -6.90 13.06
CA GLU A 102 -4.41 -6.34 12.26
C GLU A 102 -4.16 -4.85 12.10
N TRP A 103 -4.43 -4.34 10.90
CA TRP A 103 -4.50 -2.90 10.70
C TRP A 103 -5.91 -2.44 11.08
N PRO A 104 -6.09 -1.27 11.71
CA PRO A 104 -7.42 -0.81 12.12
C PRO A 104 -8.44 -0.90 10.98
N GLY A 105 -9.49 -1.69 11.21
CA GLY A 105 -10.58 -1.88 10.26
C GLY A 105 -10.33 -2.90 9.15
N VAL A 106 -9.21 -3.63 9.13
CA VAL A 106 -8.94 -4.67 8.12
C VAL A 106 -8.01 -5.78 8.60
N SER A 107 -8.35 -7.02 8.27
CA SER A 107 -7.47 -8.17 8.54
C SER A 107 -6.40 -8.33 7.44
N VAL A 108 -5.27 -8.92 7.80
CA VAL A 108 -4.20 -9.26 6.84
C VAL A 108 -4.71 -10.15 5.71
N SER A 109 -5.57 -11.13 6.02
CA SER A 109 -6.17 -12.00 4.99
C SER A 109 -7.04 -11.22 3.99
N GLN A 110 -7.72 -10.16 4.43
CA GLN A 110 -8.48 -9.29 3.54
C GLN A 110 -7.56 -8.45 2.65
N LEU A 111 -6.47 -7.90 3.20
CA LEU A 111 -5.44 -7.19 2.41
C LEU A 111 -4.85 -8.10 1.33
N LEU A 112 -4.54 -9.35 1.67
CA LEU A 112 -4.07 -10.37 0.71
C LEU A 112 -5.07 -10.60 -0.42
N ALA A 113 -6.38 -10.69 -0.11
CA ALA A 113 -7.41 -10.88 -1.13
C ALA A 113 -7.40 -9.74 -2.18
N TYR A 114 -7.32 -8.49 -1.73
CA TYR A 114 -7.23 -7.33 -2.64
C TYR A 114 -5.92 -7.33 -3.42
N LEU A 115 -4.78 -7.62 -2.78
CA LEU A 115 -3.49 -7.75 -3.46
C LEU A 115 -3.51 -8.83 -4.54
N HIS A 116 -4.15 -9.98 -4.28
CA HIS A 116 -4.28 -11.05 -5.27
C HIS A 116 -5.15 -10.64 -6.47
N GLN A 117 -6.28 -9.98 -6.23
CA GLN A 117 -7.17 -9.47 -7.28
C GLN A 117 -6.53 -8.35 -8.12
N TYR A 118 -5.74 -7.48 -7.49
CA TYR A 118 -5.08 -6.35 -8.12
C TYR A 118 -4.27 -6.77 -9.36
N ARG A 119 -4.48 -6.08 -10.48
CA ARG A 119 -3.78 -6.31 -11.74
C ARG A 119 -2.87 -5.12 -12.07
N PRO A 120 -1.56 -5.25 -11.82
CA PRO A 120 -0.62 -4.15 -12.03
C PRO A 120 -0.60 -3.66 -13.47
N SER A 121 -0.59 -2.34 -13.66
CA SER A 121 -0.52 -1.69 -14.97
C SER A 121 0.86 -1.76 -15.62
N SER A 122 1.90 -2.11 -14.85
CA SER A 122 3.28 -2.22 -15.35
C SER A 122 4.09 -3.34 -14.68
N PRO A 123 5.16 -3.85 -15.33
CA PRO A 123 6.05 -4.84 -14.75
C PRO A 123 6.71 -4.40 -13.44
N ARG A 124 7.04 -3.11 -13.31
CA ARG A 124 7.58 -2.53 -12.07
C ARG A 124 6.61 -2.72 -10.91
N LEU A 125 5.33 -2.40 -11.12
CA LEU A 125 4.30 -2.55 -10.08
C LEU A 125 3.97 -4.01 -9.79
N ALA A 126 4.16 -4.91 -10.76
CA ALA A 126 4.04 -6.34 -10.53
C ALA A 126 5.12 -6.87 -9.56
N THR A 127 6.35 -6.36 -9.64
CA THR A 127 7.39 -6.67 -8.65
C THR A 127 7.00 -6.18 -7.27
N GLY A 128 6.51 -4.94 -7.14
CA GLY A 128 6.04 -4.37 -5.87
C GLY A 128 4.89 -5.17 -5.25
N LYS A 129 3.89 -5.54 -6.05
CA LYS A 129 2.84 -6.49 -5.63
C LYS A 129 3.44 -7.79 -5.11
N GLY A 130 4.42 -8.35 -5.80
CA GLY A 130 5.09 -9.59 -5.40
C GLY A 130 5.80 -9.48 -4.04
N HIS A 131 6.43 -8.34 -3.75
CA HIS A 131 7.00 -8.07 -2.42
C HIS A 131 5.91 -8.02 -1.36
N LEU A 132 4.84 -7.24 -1.56
CA LEU A 132 3.75 -7.12 -0.59
C LEU A 132 3.07 -8.45 -0.32
N VAL A 133 2.76 -9.24 -1.36
CA VAL A 133 2.14 -10.56 -1.18
C VAL A 133 3.03 -11.44 -0.30
N ARG A 134 4.35 -11.48 -0.53
CA ARG A 134 5.27 -12.25 0.33
C ARG A 134 5.27 -11.73 1.76
N THR A 135 5.32 -10.41 1.94
CA THR A 135 5.36 -9.79 3.26
C THR A 135 4.06 -10.05 4.03
N TYR A 136 2.90 -9.85 3.43
CA TYR A 136 1.61 -10.09 4.09
C TYR A 136 1.36 -11.58 4.36
N LEU A 137 1.82 -12.49 3.48
CA LEU A 137 1.80 -13.93 3.77
C LEU A 137 2.69 -14.27 4.97
N PHE A 138 3.86 -13.63 5.07
CA PHE A 138 4.71 -13.79 6.25
C PHE A 138 3.99 -13.29 7.52
N ILE A 139 3.42 -12.08 7.49
CA ILE A 139 2.65 -11.51 8.61
C ILE A 139 1.50 -12.46 9.02
N GLU A 140 0.76 -13.02 8.06
CA GLU A 140 -0.33 -13.96 8.32
C GLU A 140 0.16 -15.26 8.97
N SER A 141 1.38 -15.68 8.65
CA SER A 141 2.02 -16.90 9.17
C SER A 141 2.86 -16.68 10.43
N LEU A 142 2.88 -15.47 10.98
CA LEU A 142 3.70 -15.13 12.14
C LEU A 142 3.41 -16.08 13.31
N SER A 143 4.48 -16.58 13.89
CA SER A 143 4.42 -17.52 15.00
C SER A 143 5.38 -17.09 16.10
N PRO A 144 5.19 -17.54 17.36
CA PRO A 144 6.10 -17.23 18.45
C PRO A 144 7.57 -17.67 18.22
N GLN A 145 7.83 -18.54 17.23
CA GLN A 145 9.19 -18.98 16.91
C GLN A 145 9.98 -17.97 16.06
N GLU A 146 9.29 -16.97 15.50
CA GLU A 146 9.87 -15.95 14.64
C GLU A 146 10.31 -14.69 15.42
N VAL A 147 10.00 -14.63 16.73
CA VAL A 147 10.31 -13.51 17.62
C VAL A 147 11.28 -13.89 18.73
N ASP A 148 12.04 -12.91 19.21
CA ASP A 148 12.89 -13.04 20.38
C ASP A 148 12.10 -12.86 21.70
N ALA A 149 12.84 -12.82 22.82
CA ALA A 149 12.27 -12.66 24.15
C ALA A 149 11.57 -11.30 24.36
N ASP A 150 11.92 -10.29 23.56
CA ASP A 150 11.35 -8.95 23.58
C ASP A 150 10.18 -8.80 22.58
N GLY A 151 9.86 -9.87 21.84
CA GLY A 151 8.79 -9.89 20.85
C GLY A 151 9.19 -9.32 19.49
N MET A 152 10.49 -9.12 19.24
CA MET A 152 11.03 -8.56 18.01
C MET A 152 11.35 -9.65 16.98
N LEU A 153 11.15 -9.35 15.69
CA LEU A 153 11.39 -10.31 14.59
C LEU A 153 12.87 -10.68 14.47
N THR A 154 13.15 -11.98 14.33
CA THR A 154 14.54 -12.50 14.30
C THR A 154 14.99 -13.03 12.94
N ARG A 155 14.07 -13.38 12.03
CA ARG A 155 14.38 -14.12 10.79
C ARG A 155 13.89 -13.48 9.50
N PHE A 156 12.99 -12.50 9.58
CA PHE A 156 12.47 -11.85 8.37
C PHE A 156 13.37 -10.71 7.93
N ASN A 157 13.97 -10.83 6.75
CA ASN A 157 14.79 -9.77 6.18
C ASN A 157 13.92 -8.73 5.47
N LEU A 158 13.60 -7.65 6.17
CA LEU A 158 12.82 -6.51 5.67
C LEU A 158 13.56 -5.69 4.60
N VAL A 159 14.90 -5.72 4.62
CA VAL A 159 15.76 -4.80 3.87
C VAL A 159 15.54 -4.88 2.36
N LEU A 160 15.49 -6.10 1.80
CA LEU A 160 15.35 -6.27 0.35
C LEU A 160 14.02 -5.75 -0.20
N GLY A 161 12.94 -5.87 0.58
CA GLY A 161 11.64 -5.33 0.20
C GLY A 161 11.58 -3.81 0.37
N GLY A 162 12.02 -3.32 1.53
CA GLY A 162 12.04 -1.90 1.85
C GLY A 162 12.89 -1.07 0.89
N GLU A 163 14.12 -1.51 0.60
CA GLU A 163 15.01 -0.84 -0.35
C GLU A 163 14.41 -0.79 -1.76
N TRP A 164 13.76 -1.86 -2.22
CA TRP A 164 13.10 -1.87 -3.52
C TRP A 164 11.97 -0.84 -3.57
N PHE A 165 11.11 -0.79 -2.54
CA PHE A 165 10.03 0.20 -2.47
C PHE A 165 10.56 1.64 -2.45
N LYS A 166 11.62 1.90 -1.70
CA LYS A 166 12.27 3.21 -1.69
C LYS A 166 12.82 3.58 -3.07
N GLN A 167 13.54 2.69 -3.73
CA GLN A 167 14.20 2.95 -5.00
C GLN A 167 13.21 3.09 -6.16
N GLU A 168 12.21 2.21 -6.22
CA GLU A 168 11.36 2.06 -7.40
C GLU A 168 10.03 2.79 -7.26
N ILE A 169 9.52 3.01 -6.04
CA ILE A 169 8.21 3.66 -5.82
C ILE A 169 8.41 5.06 -5.22
N VAL A 170 9.08 5.19 -4.07
CA VAL A 170 9.27 6.48 -3.39
C VAL A 170 10.10 7.43 -4.25
N ARG A 171 11.29 7.01 -4.71
CA ARG A 171 12.12 7.89 -5.56
C ARG A 171 11.46 8.21 -6.89
N ALA A 172 10.71 7.28 -7.49
CA ALA A 172 10.03 7.53 -8.76
C ALA A 172 8.98 8.64 -8.63
N TYR A 173 8.28 8.69 -7.50
CA TYR A 173 7.33 9.74 -7.17
C TYR A 173 7.97 11.15 -7.23
N PHE A 174 9.14 11.32 -6.64
CA PHE A 174 9.86 12.60 -6.62
C PHE A 174 10.55 12.94 -7.94
N HIS A 175 11.07 11.95 -8.69
CA HIS A 175 11.62 12.20 -10.03
C HIS A 175 10.55 12.64 -11.04
N TRP A 176 9.29 12.21 -10.83
CA TRP A 176 8.17 12.63 -11.65
C TRP A 176 7.87 14.12 -11.52
N GLN A 177 8.11 14.73 -10.35
CA GLN A 177 7.94 16.17 -10.13
C GLN A 177 9.04 17.03 -10.76
N SER A 178 10.24 16.46 -10.95
CA SER A 178 11.42 17.18 -11.49
C SER A 178 11.47 17.22 -13.02
N SER A 179 10.55 16.54 -13.70
CA SER A 179 10.58 16.36 -15.16
C SER A 179 9.53 17.22 -15.90
N HIS A 180 8.93 18.21 -15.24
CA HIS A 180 7.93 19.13 -15.79
C HIS A 180 8.31 20.59 -15.50
#